data_AF-A0A923CET1-F1
#
_entry.id   AF-A0A923CET1-F1
#
_cell.length_a   1.000
_cell.length_b   1.000
_cell.length_c   1.000
_cell.angle_alpha   90.00
_cell.angle_beta   90.00
_cell.angle_gamma   90.00
#
_symmetry.space_group_name_H-M   'P 1'
#
loop_
_entity.id
_entity.type
_entity.pdbx_description
1 polymer ?
#
loop_
_entity_poly.entity_id
_entity_poly.type
_entity_poly.pdbx_seq_one_letter_code
_entity_poly.pdbx_strand_id
1 'polypeptide(L)'
;MKKAFTLIELLVVIAIIAILAAILFPVFAQAKEAAKNTACLSNARQVALSSKMYLADYDDTMPIFMAYQSSPAPFTQGHEGVEVWLLPYTKNNDIFRSPLDSGGPFTVSDTGKDTYWGAYGSSYRFTKCLHTLVAGYSKSYQGDPGATVSWTVTETAMEDPANSRIMRSEMLPFFDRKKGFELPDCSRYGYDCDAPNNFYKQWSGRGGSLIFADGHAKFVTGAGQFDNTVVHPFGHKSGDPHPTDGTWYWACD
;
A
#
# COMPACT_ATOMS: atom_id res chain seq x y z
N MET A 1 29.63 57.93 10.65
CA MET A 1 29.92 56.92 11.69
C MET A 1 29.13 55.66 11.39
N LYS A 2 29.78 54.54 11.05
CA LYS A 2 29.08 53.25 10.90
C LYS A 2 28.96 52.63 12.30
N LYS A 3 27.75 52.36 12.77
CA LYS A 3 27.52 51.59 14.01
C LYS A 3 28.04 50.17 13.79
N ALA A 4 29.00 49.74 14.61
CA ALA A 4 29.44 48.35 14.62
C ALA A 4 28.43 47.52 15.41
N PHE A 5 28.02 46.38 14.84
CA PHE A 5 27.12 45.43 15.48
C PHE A 5 27.82 44.78 16.67
N THR A 6 27.17 44.70 17.82
CA THR A 6 27.74 44.06 19.01
C THR A 6 27.55 42.54 18.97
N LEU A 7 28.47 41.81 19.60
CA LEU A 7 28.39 40.35 19.75
C LEU A 7 27.09 39.90 20.41
N ILE A 8 26.59 40.69 21.37
CA ILE A 8 25.34 40.41 22.10
C ILE A 8 24.13 40.53 21.16
N GLU A 9 24.06 41.57 20.33
CA GLU A 9 22.96 41.74 19.37
C GLU A 9 22.90 40.56 18.39
N LEU A 10 24.04 40.08 17.92
CA LEU A 10 24.10 38.91 17.03
C LEU A 10 23.64 37.62 17.74
N LEU A 11 24.08 37.41 18.98
CA LEU A 11 23.71 36.24 19.79
C LEU A 11 22.20 36.20 20.08
N VAL A 12 21.59 37.33 20.42
CA VAL A 12 20.15 37.42 20.68
C VAL A 12 19.35 37.08 19.42
N VAL A 13 19.77 37.56 18.26
CA VAL A 13 19.08 37.27 16.98
C VAL A 13 19.15 35.77 16.66
N ILE A 14 20.32 35.16 16.80
CA ILE A 14 20.46 33.71 16.56
C ILE A 14 19.63 32.92 17.56
N ALA A 15 19.59 33.32 18.83
CA ALA A 15 18.76 32.69 19.85
C ALA A 15 17.26 32.75 19.50
N ILE A 16 16.77 33.91 19.03
CA ILE A 16 15.37 34.05 18.59
C ILE A 16 15.10 33.17 17.36
N ILE A 17 15.97 33.17 16.36
CA ILE A 17 15.83 32.31 15.17
C ILE A 17 15.82 30.83 15.57
N ALA A 18 16.69 30.42 16.50
CA ALA A 18 16.75 29.05 16.98
C ALA A 18 15.45 28.62 17.69
N ILE A 19 14.86 29.49 18.52
CA ILE A 19 13.57 29.22 19.18
C ILE A 19 12.44 29.10 18.16
N LEU A 20 12.37 30.02 17.19
CA LEU A 20 11.35 30.00 16.15
C LEU A 20 11.47 28.74 15.27
N ALA A 21 12.70 28.40 14.87
CA ALA A 21 12.98 27.21 14.08
C ALA A 21 12.63 25.92 14.84
N ALA A 22 12.93 25.84 16.13
CA ALA A 22 12.62 24.69 16.98
C ALA A 22 11.11 24.38 17.06
N ILE A 23 10.26 25.41 17.02
CA ILE A 23 8.80 25.23 17.00
C ILE A 23 8.30 24.98 15.57
N LEU A 24 8.86 25.66 14.58
CA LEU A 24 8.39 25.61 13.20
C LEU A 24 8.69 24.26 12.52
N PHE A 25 9.88 23.69 12.73
CA PHE A 25 10.26 22.43 12.08
C PHE A 25 9.35 21.23 12.41
N PRO A 26 9.01 20.92 13.68
CA PRO A 26 8.13 19.79 13.98
C PRO A 26 6.72 20.01 13.42
N VAL A 27 6.19 21.23 13.49
CA VAL A 27 4.87 21.57 12.92
C VAL A 27 4.88 21.43 11.40
N PHE A 28 5.92 21.92 10.74
CA PHE A 28 6.07 21.81 9.30
C PHE A 28 6.19 20.35 8.83
N ALA A 29 6.94 19.52 9.54
CA ALA A 29 7.05 18.09 9.25
C ALA A 29 5.68 17.38 9.33
N GLN A 30 4.91 17.65 10.39
CA GLN A 30 3.56 17.11 10.56
C GLN A 30 2.59 17.60 9.47
N ALA A 31 2.66 18.88 9.08
CA ALA A 31 1.83 19.44 8.02
C ALA A 31 2.18 18.80 6.65
N LYS A 32 3.46 18.63 6.35
CA LYS A 32 3.94 17.98 5.13
C LYS A 32 3.47 16.52 5.05
N GLU A 33 3.53 15.78 6.15
CA GLU A 33 3.01 14.42 6.20
C GLU A 33 1.49 14.37 5.99
N ALA A 34 0.73 15.27 6.63
CA ALA A 34 -0.71 15.38 6.42
C ALA A 34 -1.09 15.64 4.95
N ALA A 35 -0.34 16.52 4.28
CA ALA A 35 -0.51 16.80 2.86
C ALA A 35 -0.24 15.55 2.00
N LYS A 36 0.84 14.81 2.28
CA LYS A 36 1.14 13.55 1.59
C LYS A 36 0.05 12.49 1.80
N ASN A 37 -0.47 12.35 3.02
CA ASN A 37 -1.58 11.43 3.32
C ASN A 37 -2.84 11.79 2.51
N THR A 38 -3.16 13.08 2.44
CA THR A 38 -4.31 13.58 1.67
C THR A 38 -4.14 13.28 0.18
N ALA A 39 -2.95 13.52 -0.37
CA ALA A 39 -2.64 13.21 -1.76
C ALA A 39 -2.69 11.69 -2.04
N CYS A 40 -2.14 10.86 -1.14
CA CYS A 40 -2.23 9.40 -1.23
C CYS A 40 -3.69 8.92 -1.25
N LEU A 41 -4.55 9.49 -0.41
CA LEU A 41 -5.98 9.17 -0.38
C LEU A 41 -6.70 9.62 -1.67
N SER A 42 -6.32 10.77 -2.23
CA SER A 42 -6.85 11.24 -3.52
C SER A 42 -6.44 10.32 -4.68
N ASN A 43 -5.21 9.83 -4.67
CA ASN A 43 -4.72 8.83 -5.62
C ASN A 43 -5.51 7.52 -5.47
N ALA A 44 -5.69 7.05 -4.23
CA ALA A 44 -6.46 5.85 -3.93
C ALA A 44 -7.91 5.95 -4.41
N ARG A 45 -8.57 7.11 -4.27
CA ARG A 45 -9.92 7.34 -4.80
C ARG A 45 -9.98 7.30 -6.33
N GLN A 46 -8.96 7.84 -7.01
CA GLN A 46 -8.88 7.76 -8.47
C GLN A 46 -8.69 6.32 -8.95
N VAL A 47 -7.87 5.54 -8.25
CA VAL A 47 -7.71 4.10 -8.51
C VAL A 47 -9.04 3.37 -8.27
N ALA A 48 -9.71 3.65 -7.15
CA ALA A 48 -11.01 3.05 -6.83
C ALA A 48 -12.06 3.30 -7.93
N LEU A 49 -12.14 4.55 -8.42
CA LEU A 49 -13.00 4.92 -9.53
C LEU A 49 -12.62 4.18 -10.82
N SER A 50 -11.32 4.03 -11.10
CA SER A 50 -10.85 3.30 -12.28
C SER A 50 -11.24 1.82 -12.23
N SER A 51 -11.21 1.19 -11.05
CA SER A 51 -11.70 -0.18 -10.84
C SER A 51 -13.19 -0.29 -11.16
N LYS A 52 -14.00 0.70 -10.74
CA LYS A 52 -15.44 0.74 -11.07
C LYS A 52 -15.71 0.89 -12.56
N MET A 53 -14.89 1.69 -13.25
CA MET A 53 -15.00 1.83 -14.70
C MET A 53 -14.61 0.52 -15.41
N TYR A 54 -13.56 -0.16 -14.96
CA TYR A 54 -13.19 -1.48 -15.44
C TYR A 54 -14.34 -2.48 -15.29
N LEU A 55 -14.95 -2.56 -14.11
CA LEU A 55 -16.05 -3.47 -13.84
C LEU A 55 -17.24 -3.25 -14.78
N ALA A 56 -17.53 -1.99 -15.14
CA ALA A 56 -18.60 -1.64 -16.08
C ALA A 56 -18.34 -2.17 -17.50
N ASP A 57 -17.08 -2.26 -17.93
CA ASP A 57 -16.69 -2.70 -19.28
C ASP A 57 -16.44 -4.22 -19.36
N TYR A 58 -16.25 -4.91 -18.23
CA TYR A 58 -15.85 -6.32 -18.14
C TYR A 58 -16.86 -7.18 -17.36
N ASP A 59 -18.16 -6.99 -17.60
CA ASP A 59 -19.25 -7.80 -17.01
C ASP A 59 -19.11 -7.97 -15.50
N ASP A 60 -18.82 -6.88 -14.79
CA ASP A 60 -18.67 -6.83 -13.34
C ASP A 60 -17.53 -7.70 -12.77
N THR A 61 -16.61 -8.14 -13.61
CA THR A 61 -15.50 -9.03 -13.22
C THR A 61 -14.29 -8.23 -12.77
N MET A 62 -13.72 -8.57 -11.62
CA MET A 62 -12.51 -7.94 -11.10
C MET A 62 -11.30 -8.22 -12.00
N PRO A 63 -10.34 -7.29 -12.12
CA PRO A 63 -9.13 -7.48 -12.91
C PRO A 63 -8.38 -8.77 -12.54
N ILE A 64 -7.65 -9.31 -13.50
CA ILE A 64 -6.82 -10.48 -13.27
C ILE A 64 -5.69 -10.14 -12.30
N PHE A 65 -5.56 -10.91 -11.24
CA PHE A 65 -4.49 -10.76 -10.27
C PHE A 65 -3.16 -11.18 -10.86
N MET A 66 -2.17 -10.32 -10.67
CA MET A 66 -0.76 -10.59 -10.91
C MET A 66 0.03 -10.03 -9.73
N ALA A 67 0.86 -10.87 -9.13
CA ALA A 67 1.73 -10.47 -8.03
C ALA A 67 2.65 -9.32 -8.46
N TYR A 68 2.96 -8.43 -7.51
CA TYR A 68 3.65 -7.15 -7.72
C TYR A 68 5.03 -7.27 -8.40
N GLN A 69 5.68 -8.41 -8.33
CA GLN A 69 6.95 -8.70 -8.99
C GLN A 69 6.77 -9.48 -10.30
N SER A 70 5.87 -8.98 -11.15
CA SER A 70 5.66 -9.55 -12.47
C SER A 70 6.87 -9.28 -13.37
N SER A 71 7.16 -10.23 -14.25
CA SER A 71 8.16 -10.11 -15.29
C SER A 71 7.43 -10.06 -16.63
N PRO A 72 7.73 -9.10 -17.52
CA PRO A 72 8.75 -8.04 -17.42
C PRO A 72 8.50 -6.99 -16.32
N ALA A 73 9.58 -6.32 -15.89
CA ALA A 73 9.57 -5.27 -14.85
C ALA A 73 8.58 -4.12 -15.17
N PRO A 74 8.11 -3.34 -14.19
CA PRO A 74 7.19 -2.25 -14.45
C PRO A 74 7.77 -1.23 -15.41
N PHE A 75 6.88 -0.55 -16.14
CA PHE A 75 7.20 0.43 -17.17
C PHE A 75 8.00 -0.14 -18.36
N THR A 76 8.04 -1.46 -18.49
CA THR A 76 8.57 -2.14 -19.69
C THR A 76 7.43 -2.77 -20.49
N GLN A 77 7.65 -2.97 -21.78
CA GLN A 77 6.65 -3.56 -22.65
C GLN A 77 6.32 -4.99 -22.19
N GLY A 78 5.03 -5.28 -22.02
CA GLY A 78 4.56 -6.60 -21.60
C GLY A 78 4.48 -6.81 -20.09
N HIS A 79 4.73 -5.78 -19.26
CA HIS A 79 4.41 -5.84 -17.84
C HIS A 79 2.91 -6.12 -17.62
N GLU A 80 2.57 -6.97 -16.65
CA GLU A 80 1.20 -7.47 -16.45
C GLU A 80 0.65 -7.22 -15.03
N GLY A 81 0.96 -6.11 -14.36
CA GLY A 81 0.36 -5.82 -13.04
C GLY A 81 -1.15 -5.52 -13.08
N VAL A 82 -1.81 -5.56 -11.92
CA VAL A 82 -3.24 -5.20 -11.82
C VAL A 82 -3.47 -3.76 -12.28
N GLU A 83 -2.52 -2.87 -12.00
CA GLU A 83 -2.57 -1.48 -12.46
C GLU A 83 -2.60 -1.37 -13.99
N VAL A 84 -1.97 -2.30 -14.73
CA VAL A 84 -1.97 -2.30 -16.20
C VAL A 84 -3.38 -2.45 -16.76
N TRP A 85 -4.21 -3.29 -16.14
CA TRP A 85 -5.63 -3.45 -16.51
C TRP A 85 -6.44 -2.18 -16.26
N LEU A 86 -6.03 -1.36 -15.28
CA LEU A 86 -6.71 -0.13 -14.91
C LEU A 86 -6.19 1.10 -15.66
N LEU A 87 -4.98 1.06 -16.24
CA LEU A 87 -4.36 2.17 -16.97
C LEU A 87 -5.25 2.81 -18.07
N PRO A 88 -6.05 2.07 -18.87
CA PRO A 88 -6.95 2.68 -19.84
C PRO A 88 -7.97 3.65 -19.24
N TYR A 89 -8.36 3.41 -17.98
CA TYR A 89 -9.36 4.20 -17.25
C TYR A 89 -8.73 5.34 -16.47
N THR A 90 -7.50 5.15 -15.95
CA THR A 90 -6.78 6.20 -15.22
C THR A 90 -6.12 7.21 -16.14
N LYS A 91 -5.61 6.76 -17.29
CA LYS A 91 -4.77 7.53 -18.23
C LYS A 91 -3.54 8.19 -17.60
N ASN A 92 -3.19 7.79 -16.39
CA ASN A 92 -2.08 8.33 -15.62
C ASN A 92 -1.54 7.24 -14.69
N ASN A 93 -0.30 6.84 -14.90
CA ASN A 93 0.34 5.81 -14.08
C ASN A 93 0.78 6.34 -12.70
N ASP A 94 1.00 7.65 -12.57
CA ASP A 94 1.47 8.25 -11.32
C ASP A 94 0.42 8.16 -10.20
N ILE A 95 -0.84 7.88 -10.52
CA ILE A 95 -1.86 7.68 -9.49
C ILE A 95 -1.64 6.38 -8.69
N PHE A 96 -0.93 5.40 -9.26
CA PHE A 96 -0.54 4.19 -8.53
C PHE A 96 0.65 4.43 -7.61
N ARG A 97 1.25 5.62 -7.65
CA ARG A 97 2.31 6.03 -6.73
C ARG A 97 1.73 6.74 -5.51
N SER A 98 2.05 6.25 -4.33
CA SER A 98 1.77 6.93 -3.07
C SER A 98 2.86 7.99 -2.80
N PRO A 99 2.51 9.25 -2.46
CA PRO A 99 3.48 10.25 -1.99
C PRO A 99 4.20 9.88 -0.67
N LEU A 100 3.68 8.87 0.04
CA LEU A 100 4.27 8.29 1.25
C LEU A 100 5.28 7.20 0.91
N ASP A 101 5.28 6.69 -0.32
CA ASP A 101 6.22 5.67 -0.77
C ASP A 101 7.65 6.20 -0.62
N SER A 102 8.37 5.55 0.28
CA SER A 102 9.76 5.83 0.57
C SER A 102 10.65 4.64 0.21
N GLY A 103 10.16 3.76 -0.66
CA GLY A 103 10.77 2.47 -0.94
C GLY A 103 10.38 1.44 0.11
N GLY A 104 10.85 0.23 -0.06
CA GLY A 104 10.53 -0.84 0.86
C GLY A 104 11.70 -1.79 0.99
N PRO A 105 11.43 -3.00 1.47
CA PRO A 105 12.27 -4.11 1.09
C PRO A 105 12.05 -4.36 -0.39
N PHE A 106 13.16 -4.39 -1.09
CA PHE A 106 13.20 -4.91 -2.44
C PHE A 106 13.48 -6.40 -2.34
N THR A 107 12.90 -7.21 -3.22
CA THR A 107 13.43 -8.56 -3.39
C THR A 107 14.89 -8.45 -3.86
N VAL A 108 15.70 -9.50 -3.72
CA VAL A 108 17.13 -9.45 -4.11
C VAL A 108 17.35 -9.01 -5.57
N SER A 109 16.34 -9.19 -6.43
CA SER A 109 16.32 -8.73 -7.83
C SER A 109 16.01 -7.23 -8.03
N ASP A 110 15.48 -6.52 -7.03
CA ASP A 110 14.95 -5.15 -7.18
C ASP A 110 15.77 -4.08 -6.42
N THR A 111 17.00 -4.44 -6.03
CA THR A 111 17.90 -3.72 -5.10
C THR A 111 18.42 -2.34 -5.56
N GLY A 112 17.90 -1.77 -6.65
CA GLY A 112 18.33 -0.49 -7.23
C GLY A 112 17.27 0.61 -7.29
N LYS A 113 16.13 0.45 -6.61
CA LYS A 113 15.00 1.39 -6.68
C LYS A 113 14.84 2.18 -5.39
N ASP A 114 14.36 3.41 -5.49
CA ASP A 114 14.12 4.28 -4.32
C ASP A 114 12.67 4.24 -3.83
N THR A 115 11.77 3.67 -4.63
CA THR A 115 10.32 3.60 -4.36
C THR A 115 9.76 2.25 -4.75
N TYR A 116 8.72 1.81 -4.06
CA TYR A 116 8.03 0.55 -4.35
C TYR A 116 7.30 0.62 -5.69
N TRP A 117 6.69 1.77 -6.02
CA TRP A 117 6.18 2.05 -7.37
C TRP A 117 7.26 1.93 -8.44
N GLY A 118 8.47 2.42 -8.19
CA GLY A 118 9.60 2.31 -9.12
C GLY A 118 10.10 0.87 -9.33
N ALA A 119 9.86 -0.02 -8.37
CA ALA A 119 10.24 -1.43 -8.42
C ALA A 119 9.13 -2.32 -9.00
N TYR A 120 7.86 -2.02 -8.70
CA TYR A 120 6.73 -2.93 -8.95
C TYR A 120 5.55 -2.30 -9.68
N GLY A 121 5.63 -1.04 -10.10
CA GLY A 121 4.58 -0.35 -10.86
C GLY A 121 3.45 0.23 -10.00
N SER A 122 3.35 -0.17 -8.74
CA SER A 122 2.34 0.31 -7.80
C SER A 122 2.91 0.46 -6.40
N SER A 123 2.55 1.52 -5.68
CA SER A 123 2.75 1.64 -4.22
C SER A 123 1.62 0.98 -3.42
N TYR A 124 0.61 0.45 -4.11
CA TYR A 124 -0.53 -0.22 -3.51
C TYR A 124 -0.41 -1.73 -3.73
N ARG A 125 -0.68 -2.50 -2.68
CA ARG A 125 -0.85 -3.94 -2.76
C ARG A 125 -2.26 -4.29 -3.20
N PHE A 126 -2.38 -5.31 -4.03
CA PHE A 126 -3.64 -5.86 -4.47
C PHE A 126 -4.02 -7.05 -3.59
N THR A 127 -5.26 -7.09 -3.10
CA THR A 127 -5.78 -8.23 -2.34
C THR A 127 -6.10 -9.36 -3.32
N LYS A 128 -5.33 -10.44 -3.28
CA LYS A 128 -5.40 -11.57 -4.21
C LYS A 128 -6.78 -12.17 -4.34
N CYS A 129 -7.43 -12.51 -3.21
CA CYS A 129 -8.72 -13.22 -3.23
C CYS A 129 -9.88 -12.38 -3.75
N LEU A 130 -9.72 -11.05 -3.81
CA LEU A 130 -10.72 -10.13 -4.37
C LEU A 130 -10.45 -9.79 -5.84
N HIS A 131 -9.50 -10.47 -6.48
CA HIS A 131 -9.20 -10.34 -7.90
C HIS A 131 -9.36 -11.70 -8.60
N THR A 132 -9.53 -11.66 -9.92
CA THR A 132 -9.72 -12.87 -10.72
C THR A 132 -8.39 -13.62 -10.89
N LEU A 133 -8.38 -14.92 -10.65
CA LEU A 133 -7.25 -15.81 -10.94
C LEU A 133 -7.55 -16.68 -12.15
N VAL A 134 -6.56 -16.82 -13.03
CA VAL A 134 -6.63 -17.69 -14.20
C VAL A 134 -5.51 -18.70 -14.13
N ALA A 135 -5.86 -19.99 -14.11
CA ALA A 135 -4.89 -21.07 -14.04
C ALA A 135 -3.91 -21.03 -15.22
N GLY A 136 -2.62 -21.16 -14.93
CA GLY A 136 -1.53 -21.10 -15.90
C GLY A 136 -1.18 -19.69 -16.39
N TYR A 137 -1.94 -18.66 -16.01
CA TYR A 137 -1.70 -17.26 -16.41
C TYR A 137 -1.37 -16.37 -15.20
N SER A 138 -2.28 -16.25 -14.24
CA SER A 138 -2.11 -15.41 -13.05
C SER A 138 -0.87 -15.79 -12.25
N LYS A 139 -0.14 -14.81 -11.71
CA LYS A 139 1.01 -15.05 -10.82
C LYS A 139 0.57 -14.81 -9.39
N SER A 140 0.38 -15.87 -8.60
CA SER A 140 -0.23 -15.78 -7.26
C SER A 140 0.76 -15.49 -6.14
N TYR A 141 2.05 -15.71 -6.38
CA TYR A 141 3.13 -15.48 -5.43
C TYR A 141 4.45 -15.18 -6.16
N GLN A 142 5.45 -14.72 -5.41
CA GLN A 142 6.79 -14.47 -5.90
C GLN A 142 7.41 -15.72 -6.55
N GLY A 143 7.79 -15.62 -7.83
CA GLY A 143 8.46 -16.69 -8.58
C GLY A 143 7.55 -17.83 -9.05
N ASP A 144 6.23 -17.68 -8.92
CA ASP A 144 5.24 -18.68 -9.33
C ASP A 144 5.26 -18.89 -10.88
N PRO A 145 5.36 -20.14 -11.40
CA PRO A 145 5.19 -20.41 -12.83
C PRO A 145 3.76 -20.13 -13.32
N GLY A 146 2.78 -19.95 -12.43
CA GLY A 146 1.41 -19.58 -12.71
C GLY A 146 0.45 -20.25 -11.73
N ALA A 147 -0.67 -19.60 -11.43
CA ALA A 147 -1.71 -20.09 -10.54
C ALA A 147 -2.19 -21.47 -11.02
N THR A 148 -2.44 -22.39 -10.11
CA THR A 148 -2.92 -23.74 -10.44
C THR A 148 -4.44 -23.83 -10.50
N VAL A 149 -5.14 -22.78 -10.06
CA VAL A 149 -6.59 -22.71 -9.96
C VAL A 149 -7.10 -21.46 -10.66
N SER A 150 -8.29 -21.57 -11.24
CA SER A 150 -9.05 -20.44 -11.75
C SER A 150 -10.14 -20.07 -10.75
N TRP A 151 -10.32 -18.77 -10.54
CA TRP A 151 -11.29 -18.20 -9.62
C TRP A 151 -11.73 -16.86 -10.16
N THR A 152 -13.01 -16.70 -10.46
CA THR A 152 -13.54 -15.45 -10.99
C THR A 152 -14.25 -14.69 -9.88
N VAL A 153 -13.88 -13.42 -9.71
CA VAL A 153 -14.52 -12.54 -8.73
C VAL A 153 -15.33 -11.51 -9.49
N THR A 154 -16.61 -11.40 -9.16
CA THR A 154 -17.45 -10.27 -9.57
C THR A 154 -17.83 -9.43 -8.35
N GLU A 155 -18.07 -8.14 -8.51
CA GLU A 155 -18.49 -7.28 -7.40
C GLU A 155 -19.86 -7.72 -6.85
N THR A 156 -20.78 -8.11 -7.72
CA THR A 156 -22.10 -8.67 -7.41
C THR A 156 -22.07 -9.95 -6.58
N ALA A 157 -20.98 -10.72 -6.65
CA ALA A 157 -20.79 -11.92 -5.85
C ALA A 157 -20.18 -11.64 -4.47
N MET A 158 -19.70 -10.41 -4.22
CA MET A 158 -19.13 -10.05 -2.93
C MET A 158 -20.25 -9.78 -1.91
N GLU A 159 -20.13 -10.37 -0.72
CA GLU A 159 -21.09 -10.20 0.36
C GLU A 159 -21.19 -8.75 0.86
N ASP A 160 -20.06 -8.05 0.93
CA ASP A 160 -19.97 -6.68 1.42
C ASP A 160 -18.95 -5.85 0.62
N PRO A 161 -19.31 -5.34 -0.58
CA PRO A 161 -18.41 -4.56 -1.42
C PRO A 161 -17.84 -3.32 -0.72
N ALA A 162 -18.59 -2.71 0.21
CA ALA A 162 -18.18 -1.52 0.93
C ALA A 162 -17.11 -1.83 1.98
N ASN A 163 -17.06 -3.03 2.56
CA ASN A 163 -15.98 -3.43 3.46
C ASN A 163 -14.94 -4.36 2.82
N SER A 164 -15.17 -4.83 1.59
CA SER A 164 -14.22 -5.60 0.77
C SER A 164 -13.08 -4.73 0.26
N ARG A 165 -11.90 -4.90 0.84
CA ARG A 165 -10.71 -4.14 0.49
C ARG A 165 -9.98 -4.77 -0.68
N ILE A 166 -10.12 -4.20 -1.87
CA ILE A 166 -9.45 -4.69 -3.08
C ILE A 166 -7.98 -4.29 -3.14
N MET A 167 -7.58 -3.15 -2.55
CA MET A 167 -6.19 -2.73 -2.52
C MET A 167 -5.85 -1.95 -1.23
N ARG A 168 -4.56 -1.82 -0.93
CA ARG A 168 -4.08 -1.05 0.22
C ARG A 168 -2.72 -0.42 -0.04
N SER A 169 -2.32 0.58 0.73
CA SER A 169 -0.91 0.98 0.80
C SER A 169 -0.05 -0.22 1.19
N GLU A 170 1.09 -0.40 0.51
CA GLU A 170 1.99 -1.54 0.77
C GLU A 170 2.49 -1.55 2.22
N MET A 171 2.91 -0.38 2.72
CA MET A 171 3.47 -0.24 4.07
C MET A 171 2.56 0.58 4.97
N LEU A 172 2.14 -0.02 6.09
CA LEU A 172 1.28 0.59 7.08
C LEU A 172 2.01 0.67 8.44
N PRO A 173 1.91 1.79 9.19
CA PRO A 173 2.65 1.99 10.45
C PRO A 173 2.46 0.90 11.49
N PHE A 174 1.29 0.26 11.49
CA PHE A 174 0.90 -0.74 12.48
C PHE A 174 1.26 -2.17 12.05
N PHE A 175 1.99 -2.34 10.95
CA PHE A 175 2.64 -3.59 10.57
C PHE A 175 3.97 -3.83 11.29
N ASP A 176 4.40 -2.85 12.09
CA ASP A 176 5.59 -2.92 12.95
C ASP A 176 5.49 -3.98 14.06
N ARG A 177 6.61 -4.21 14.76
CA ARG A 177 6.83 -5.21 15.81
C ARG A 177 5.72 -5.27 16.85
N LYS A 178 4.79 -6.19 16.66
CA LYS A 178 3.93 -6.71 17.73
C LYS A 178 4.34 -8.14 18.03
N LYS A 179 4.78 -8.37 19.27
CA LYS A 179 4.90 -9.73 19.82
C LYS A 179 3.49 -10.33 19.91
N GLY A 180 3.20 -11.32 19.07
CA GLY A 180 1.92 -12.01 19.02
C GLY A 180 2.13 -13.52 18.98
N PHE A 181 1.13 -14.28 19.43
CA PHE A 181 1.22 -15.74 19.61
C PHE A 181 1.22 -16.53 18.28
N GLU A 182 0.96 -15.85 17.16
CA GLU A 182 0.67 -16.47 15.87
C GLU A 182 1.92 -16.94 15.10
N LEU A 183 3.12 -16.40 15.42
CA LEU A 183 4.39 -16.82 14.80
C LEU A 183 5.59 -16.62 15.76
N PRO A 184 6.50 -17.60 15.92
CA PRO A 184 7.68 -17.48 16.78
C PRO A 184 8.72 -16.44 16.33
N ASP A 185 8.78 -16.04 15.05
CA ASP A 185 9.89 -15.21 14.54
C ASP A 185 9.50 -14.08 13.55
N CYS A 186 8.22 -13.78 13.34
CA CYS A 186 7.79 -12.61 12.56
C CYS A 186 6.41 -12.11 13.04
N SER A 187 6.20 -10.79 13.15
CA SER A 187 4.93 -10.20 13.60
C SER A 187 3.70 -10.66 12.77
N ARG A 188 2.49 -10.36 13.28
CA ARG A 188 1.18 -10.71 12.70
C ARG A 188 1.05 -10.57 11.16
N TYR A 189 1.74 -9.60 10.56
CA TYR A 189 1.63 -9.29 9.13
C TYR A 189 2.88 -9.65 8.31
N GLY A 190 3.90 -10.26 8.93
CA GLY A 190 5.12 -10.71 8.24
C GLY A 190 6.15 -9.64 7.91
N TYR A 191 5.99 -8.41 8.42
CA TYR A 191 6.85 -7.28 8.11
C TYR A 191 8.00 -7.10 9.12
N ASP A 192 7.78 -7.47 10.37
CA ASP A 192 8.79 -7.37 11.42
C ASP A 192 9.38 -8.76 11.72
N CYS A 193 10.28 -9.20 10.84
CA CYS A 193 11.11 -10.38 11.05
C CYS A 193 12.55 -9.94 11.40
N ASP A 194 13.31 -10.81 12.06
CA ASP A 194 14.76 -10.62 12.19
C ASP A 194 15.46 -10.86 10.83
N ALA A 195 16.69 -10.34 10.70
CA ALA A 195 17.51 -10.57 9.51
C ALA A 195 17.66 -12.08 9.23
N PRO A 196 17.57 -12.53 7.97
CA PRO A 196 17.60 -11.74 6.74
C PRO A 196 16.24 -11.20 6.26
N ASN A 197 15.15 -11.39 7.03
CA ASN A 197 13.78 -11.07 6.60
C ASN A 197 13.24 -9.72 7.12
N ASN A 198 14.11 -8.86 7.64
CA ASN A 198 13.79 -7.58 8.29
C ASN A 198 13.44 -6.46 7.30
N PHE A 199 12.41 -6.73 6.53
CA PHE A 199 12.11 -6.08 5.28
C PHE A 199 11.25 -4.80 5.44
N TYR A 200 10.64 -4.56 6.60
CA TYR A 200 9.72 -3.43 6.75
C TYR A 200 10.35 -2.03 6.66
N LYS A 201 9.63 -1.13 5.98
CA LYS A 201 9.91 0.32 5.99
C LYS A 201 8.62 1.11 6.17
N GLN A 202 8.50 1.80 7.30
CA GLN A 202 7.35 2.64 7.59
C GLN A 202 7.27 3.85 6.65
N TRP A 203 6.16 3.98 5.92
CA TRP A 203 5.90 5.10 5.00
C TRP A 203 5.27 6.33 5.65
N SER A 204 4.48 6.13 6.70
CA SER A 204 3.84 7.20 7.48
C SER A 204 3.76 6.81 8.95
N GLY A 205 3.85 7.82 9.83
CA GLY A 205 3.55 7.73 11.26
C GLY A 205 2.07 7.59 11.61
N ARG A 206 1.16 7.86 10.65
CA ARG A 206 -0.27 8.07 10.95
C ARG A 206 -1.19 6.96 10.47
N GLY A 207 -0.89 6.37 9.32
CA GLY A 207 -1.75 5.35 8.73
C GLY A 207 -1.42 5.08 7.26
N GLY A 208 -2.40 4.57 6.53
CA GLY A 208 -2.33 4.45 5.08
C GLY A 208 -3.71 4.28 4.46
N SER A 209 -3.74 4.28 3.13
CA SER A 209 -4.98 4.27 2.37
C SER A 209 -5.38 2.85 2.00
N LEU A 210 -6.66 2.53 2.16
CA LEU A 210 -7.31 1.32 1.69
C LEU A 210 -8.28 1.69 0.58
N ILE A 211 -8.45 0.79 -0.39
CA ILE A 211 -9.34 0.94 -1.54
C ILE A 211 -10.33 -0.23 -1.50
N PHE A 212 -11.62 0.08 -1.65
CA PHE A 212 -12.73 -0.86 -1.50
C PHE A 212 -13.42 -1.15 -2.84
N ALA A 213 -14.09 -2.30 -2.90
CA ALA A 213 -14.71 -2.81 -4.13
C ALA A 213 -15.82 -1.89 -4.65
N ASP A 214 -16.56 -1.22 -3.75
CA ASP A 214 -17.61 -0.25 -4.10
C ASP A 214 -17.08 1.06 -4.73
N GLY A 215 -15.76 1.23 -4.84
CA GLY A 215 -15.12 2.38 -5.45
C GLY A 215 -14.78 3.52 -4.49
N HIS A 216 -14.92 3.35 -3.18
CA HIS A 216 -14.40 4.31 -2.22
C HIS A 216 -12.99 3.96 -1.71
N ALA A 217 -12.36 4.93 -1.05
CA ALA A 217 -11.10 4.74 -0.36
C ALA A 217 -11.14 5.38 1.04
N LYS A 218 -10.48 4.72 1.99
CA LYS A 218 -10.46 5.11 3.41
C LYS A 218 -9.03 5.16 3.92
N PHE A 219 -8.71 6.16 4.72
CA PHE A 219 -7.46 6.18 5.47
C PHE A 219 -7.65 5.46 6.80
N VAL A 220 -6.79 4.49 7.11
CA VAL A 220 -6.82 3.72 8.36
C VAL A 220 -5.59 3.98 9.19
N THR A 221 -5.77 4.05 10.51
CA THR A 221 -4.72 4.44 11.46
C THR A 221 -4.30 3.33 12.40
N GLY A 222 -4.91 2.14 12.30
CA GLY A 222 -4.59 1.04 13.20
C GLY A 222 -5.02 -0.34 12.70
N ALA A 223 -4.33 -1.36 13.22
CA ALA A 223 -4.56 -2.77 12.92
C ALA A 223 -6.03 -3.18 13.04
N GLY A 224 -6.73 -2.81 14.12
CA GLY A 224 -8.15 -3.18 14.27
C GLY A 224 -9.07 -2.63 13.18
N GLN A 225 -8.80 -1.44 12.62
CA GLN A 225 -9.57 -0.93 11.48
C GLN A 225 -9.27 -1.71 10.20
N PHE A 226 -8.02 -2.15 10.05
CA PHE A 226 -7.54 -2.95 8.94
C PHE A 226 -8.08 -4.38 8.98
N ASP A 227 -8.00 -5.03 10.14
CA ASP A 227 -8.41 -6.43 10.36
C ASP A 227 -9.90 -6.64 10.14
N ASN A 228 -10.71 -5.61 10.39
CA ASN A 228 -12.15 -5.64 10.18
C ASN A 228 -12.57 -5.49 8.72
N THR A 229 -11.63 -5.27 7.79
CA THR A 229 -11.93 -5.26 6.35
C THR A 229 -12.05 -6.67 5.81
N VAL A 230 -12.99 -6.86 4.89
CA VAL A 230 -13.22 -8.11 4.16
C VAL A 230 -12.13 -8.26 3.09
N VAL A 231 -11.56 -9.45 3.00
CA VAL A 231 -10.50 -9.79 2.03
C VAL A 231 -10.86 -10.98 1.15
N HIS A 232 -12.05 -11.55 1.33
CA HIS A 232 -12.57 -12.67 0.56
C HIS A 232 -14.01 -12.39 0.10
N PRO A 233 -14.44 -12.80 -1.10
CA PRO A 233 -15.80 -12.53 -1.59
C PRO A 233 -16.92 -13.02 -0.66
N PHE A 234 -16.69 -14.09 0.09
CA PHE A 234 -17.62 -14.66 1.09
C PHE A 234 -17.51 -14.03 2.49
N GLY A 235 -17.15 -12.75 2.58
CA GLY A 235 -17.26 -11.99 3.85
C GLY A 235 -16.15 -12.24 4.88
N HIS A 236 -15.15 -13.08 4.60
CA HIS A 236 -14.06 -13.31 5.54
C HIS A 236 -13.16 -12.07 5.70
N LYS A 237 -12.94 -11.68 6.96
CA LYS A 237 -12.17 -10.49 7.31
C LYS A 237 -10.71 -10.81 7.51
N SER A 238 -9.84 -9.84 7.25
CA SER A 238 -8.39 -9.98 7.39
C SER A 238 -7.94 -10.52 8.76
N GLY A 239 -8.65 -10.17 9.84
CA GLY A 239 -8.35 -10.65 11.19
C GLY A 239 -8.93 -12.00 11.57
N ASP A 240 -9.80 -12.58 10.75
CA ASP A 240 -10.45 -13.86 11.04
C ASP A 240 -9.46 -15.02 10.89
N PRO A 241 -9.60 -16.10 11.69
CA PRO A 241 -8.74 -17.27 11.54
C PRO A 241 -8.98 -17.98 10.21
N HIS A 242 -7.90 -18.39 9.54
CA HIS A 242 -7.94 -19.22 8.33
C HIS A 242 -7.65 -20.68 8.71
N PRO A 243 -8.35 -21.69 8.13
CA PRO A 243 -8.21 -23.09 8.52
C PRO A 243 -6.79 -23.66 8.42
N THR A 244 -5.96 -23.13 7.52
CA THR A 244 -4.61 -23.65 7.23
C THR A 244 -3.49 -22.62 7.38
N ASP A 245 -3.80 -21.33 7.30
CA ASP A 245 -2.79 -20.27 7.09
C ASP A 245 -2.78 -19.21 8.20
N GLY A 246 -3.30 -19.57 9.38
CA GLY A 246 -3.39 -18.67 10.52
C GLY A 246 -4.56 -17.69 10.40
N THR A 247 -4.46 -16.68 9.53
CA THR A 247 -5.53 -15.68 9.31
C THR A 247 -5.83 -15.47 7.82
N TRP A 248 -7.01 -14.95 7.51
CA TRP A 248 -7.39 -14.63 6.13
C TRP A 248 -6.51 -13.53 5.50
N TYR A 249 -5.82 -12.72 6.32
CA TYR A 249 -4.74 -11.86 5.84
C TYR A 249 -3.70 -12.67 5.05
N TRP A 250 -3.17 -13.76 5.61
CA TRP A 250 -2.12 -14.55 4.96
C TRP A 250 -2.61 -15.27 3.71
N ALA A 251 -3.87 -15.72 3.70
CA ALA A 251 -4.45 -16.40 2.56
C ALA A 251 -4.68 -15.47 1.36
N CYS A 252 -5.01 -14.19 1.63
CA CYS A 252 -5.59 -13.30 0.64
C CYS A 252 -4.84 -11.99 0.37
N ASP A 253 -3.92 -11.56 1.22
CA ASP A 253 -3.26 -10.24 1.13
C ASP A 253 -1.76 -10.30 0.84
#